data_AF-A2EIH7-F1
#
_entry.id   AF-A2EIH7-F1
#
_cell.length_a   1.000
_cell.length_b   1.000
_cell.length_c   1.000
_cell.angle_alpha   90.00
_cell.angle_beta   90.00
_cell.angle_gamma   90.00
#
_symmetry.space_group_name_H-M   'P 1'
#
loop_
_entity.id
_entity.type
_entity.pdbx_description
1 polymer ?
#
loop_
_entity_poly.entity_id
_entity_poly.type
_entity_poly.pdbx_seq_one_letter_code
_entity_poly.pdbx_strand_id
1 'polypeptide(L)'
;MLAFLISSSAQKNYQGWQSQPIQEAAQESYNIIECQFVEIGGDSSSSALWLHGGTTSTSIYLLATLFHSCKAGQGGAFSFTDNADLRFFLCCVSNCQTGGNSYRKGAIGYVVLKSNVPRFEYFTANSNSVGSRNLHVESSPNFVNVLF
;
A
#
# COMPACT_ATOMS: atom_id res chain seq x y z
N MET A 1 -4.93 41.57 10.13
CA MET A 1 -5.39 40.41 10.93
C MET A 1 -5.14 39.17 10.08
N LEU A 2 -4.05 38.42 10.34
CA LEU A 2 -3.76 37.17 9.63
C LEU A 2 -4.63 36.08 10.28
N ALA A 3 -5.68 35.65 9.59
CA ALA A 3 -6.47 34.51 10.04
C ALA A 3 -5.65 33.23 9.74
N PHE A 4 -5.11 32.60 10.78
CA PHE A 4 -4.55 31.25 10.69
C PHE A 4 -5.73 30.27 10.60
N LEU A 5 -6.06 29.83 9.39
CA LEU A 5 -7.00 28.73 9.18
C LEU A 5 -6.27 27.42 9.50
N ILE A 6 -6.48 26.91 10.71
CA ILE A 6 -6.12 25.53 11.05
C ILE A 6 -7.23 24.66 10.45
N SER A 7 -7.03 24.16 9.23
CA SER A 7 -7.90 23.14 8.66
C SER A 7 -7.51 21.79 9.25
N SER A 8 -8.43 21.13 9.97
CA SER A 8 -8.28 19.72 10.30
C SER A 8 -8.42 18.90 9.01
N SER A 9 -7.33 18.31 8.52
CA SER A 9 -7.46 17.25 7.52
C SER A 9 -8.14 16.06 8.18
N ALA A 10 -9.28 15.60 7.65
CA ALA A 10 -9.84 14.33 8.05
C ALA A 10 -8.80 13.23 7.83
N GLN A 11 -8.66 12.36 8.82
CA GLN A 11 -7.70 11.26 8.80
C GLN A 11 -8.34 10.00 9.38
N LYS A 12 -8.30 8.92 8.59
CA LYS A 12 -8.76 7.61 8.99
C LYS A 12 -7.58 6.77 9.48
N ASN A 13 -7.73 6.16 10.65
CA ASN A 13 -6.70 5.36 11.27
C ASN A 13 -7.13 3.89 11.32
N TYR A 14 -6.24 3.00 10.94
CA TYR A 14 -6.35 1.56 11.14
C TYR A 14 -5.15 1.07 11.95
N GLN A 15 -5.41 0.17 12.89
CA GLN A 15 -4.37 -0.43 13.71
C GLN A 15 -4.68 -1.89 14.05
N GLY A 16 -3.63 -2.69 14.21
CA GLY A 16 -3.72 -4.06 14.68
C GLY A 16 -4.22 -5.05 13.62
N TRP A 17 -4.74 -6.18 14.09
CA TRP A 17 -5.18 -7.27 13.21
C TRP A 17 -6.37 -6.86 12.34
N GLN A 18 -6.24 -7.03 11.03
CA GLN A 18 -7.33 -6.80 10.09
C GLN A 18 -7.88 -8.15 9.64
N SER A 19 -9.13 -8.44 9.99
CA SER A 19 -9.81 -9.70 9.60
C SER A 19 -10.50 -9.62 8.25
N GLN A 20 -10.55 -8.44 7.64
CA GLN A 20 -11.20 -8.14 6.37
C GLN A 20 -10.30 -7.20 5.57
N PRO A 21 -10.38 -7.22 4.23
CA PRO A 21 -9.62 -6.28 3.42
C PRO A 21 -10.12 -4.85 3.62
N ILE A 22 -9.21 -3.89 3.53
CA ILE A 22 -9.54 -2.46 3.49
C ILE A 22 -9.54 -2.05 2.02
N GLN A 23 -10.72 -1.74 1.48
CA GLN A 23 -10.92 -1.47 0.04
C GLN A 23 -11.79 -0.23 -0.11
N GLU A 24 -11.17 0.93 -0.29
CA GLU A 24 -11.87 2.20 -0.17
C GLU A 24 -11.34 3.26 -1.15
N ALA A 25 -12.21 4.20 -1.51
CA ALA A 25 -11.80 5.42 -2.17
C ALA A 25 -11.11 6.35 -1.17
N ALA A 26 -9.92 6.83 -1.49
CA ALA A 26 -9.12 7.69 -0.64
C ALA A 26 -9.66 9.14 -0.63
N GLN A 27 -10.80 9.37 0.03
CA GLN A 27 -11.42 10.69 0.16
C GLN A 27 -10.79 11.58 1.25
N GLU A 28 -9.98 10.97 2.11
CA GLU A 28 -9.27 11.58 3.23
C GLU A 28 -7.87 10.95 3.37
N SER A 29 -7.07 11.43 4.32
CA SER A 29 -5.75 10.83 4.56
C SER A 29 -5.85 9.56 5.41
N TYR A 30 -4.94 8.61 5.22
CA TYR A 30 -4.98 7.30 5.89
C TYR A 30 -3.68 7.05 6.66
N ASN A 31 -3.83 6.60 7.89
CA ASN A 31 -2.77 6.02 8.70
C ASN A 31 -3.06 4.54 8.91
N ILE A 32 -2.19 3.68 8.40
CA ILE A 32 -2.23 2.24 8.60
C ILE A 32 -1.03 1.89 9.48
N ILE A 33 -1.26 1.77 10.78
CA ILE A 33 -0.20 1.71 11.79
C ILE A 33 -0.23 0.34 12.45
N GLU A 34 0.89 -0.38 12.46
CA GLU A 34 1.02 -1.67 13.14
C GLU A 34 -0.06 -2.68 12.72
N CYS A 35 -0.54 -2.56 11.48
CA CYS A 35 -1.57 -3.44 10.96
C CYS A 35 -0.99 -4.80 10.56
N GLN A 36 -1.80 -5.84 10.68
CA GLN A 36 -1.48 -7.18 10.21
C GLN A 36 -2.61 -7.67 9.31
N PHE A 37 -2.27 -7.94 8.05
CA PHE A 37 -3.16 -8.54 7.05
C PHE A 37 -2.65 -9.95 6.78
N VAL A 38 -3.41 -10.97 7.16
CA VAL A 38 -2.98 -12.38 7.06
C VAL A 38 -4.04 -13.20 6.35
N GLU A 39 -3.63 -13.93 5.31
CA GLU A 39 -4.49 -14.86 4.54
C GLU A 39 -5.75 -14.18 3.95
N ILE A 40 -5.64 -12.91 3.59
CA ILE A 40 -6.73 -12.14 3.00
C ILE A 40 -6.70 -12.23 1.47
N GLY A 41 -7.86 -12.52 0.89
CA GLY A 41 -8.15 -12.42 -0.55
C GLY A 41 -8.11 -13.75 -1.31
N GLY A 42 -7.98 -13.68 -2.63
CA GLY A 42 -8.05 -14.82 -3.56
C GLY A 42 -7.63 -14.44 -4.99
N ASP A 43 -7.63 -15.41 -5.91
CA ASP A 43 -7.12 -15.22 -7.29
C ASP A 43 -7.80 -14.10 -8.09
N SER A 44 -9.05 -13.77 -7.75
CA SER A 44 -9.86 -12.76 -8.43
C SER A 44 -10.24 -11.57 -7.54
N SER A 45 -9.78 -11.52 -6.29
CA SER A 45 -10.11 -10.42 -5.37
C SER A 45 -9.20 -9.22 -5.58
N SER A 46 -9.61 -8.05 -5.07
CA SER A 46 -8.68 -6.96 -4.82
C SER A 46 -7.70 -7.32 -3.69
N SER A 47 -6.64 -6.51 -3.56
CA SER A 47 -5.62 -6.60 -2.52
C SER A 47 -6.21 -6.54 -1.10
N ALA A 48 -5.44 -7.02 -0.12
CA ALA A 48 -5.79 -6.91 1.29
C ALA A 48 -5.89 -5.45 1.75
N LEU A 49 -5.04 -4.58 1.19
CA LEU A 49 -5.19 -3.13 1.27
C LEU A 49 -5.27 -2.54 -0.13
N TRP A 50 -6.41 -1.99 -0.49
CA TRP A 50 -6.61 -1.29 -1.76
C TRP A 50 -7.20 0.09 -1.50
N LEU A 51 -6.39 1.12 -1.70
CA LEU A 51 -6.86 2.50 -1.69
C LEU A 51 -6.70 3.10 -3.09
N HIS A 52 -7.76 3.70 -3.61
CA HIS A 52 -7.77 4.28 -4.95
C HIS A 52 -8.38 5.67 -4.97
N GLY A 53 -8.15 6.42 -6.05
CA GLY A 53 -8.54 7.82 -6.11
C GLY A 53 -7.61 8.70 -5.30
N GLY A 54 -8.20 9.66 -4.58
CA GLY A 54 -7.46 10.68 -3.85
C GLY A 54 -6.97 11.82 -4.75
N THR A 55 -6.33 12.76 -4.07
CA THR A 55 -5.76 13.99 -4.65
C THR A 55 -4.29 14.07 -4.30
N THR A 56 -3.57 15.03 -4.90
CA THR A 56 -2.16 15.28 -4.57
C THR A 56 -1.94 15.67 -3.10
N SER A 57 -2.99 16.13 -2.40
CA SER A 57 -2.97 16.45 -0.97
C SER A 57 -3.38 15.30 -0.05
N THR A 58 -3.83 14.17 -0.61
CA THR A 58 -4.21 12.99 0.17
C THR A 58 -2.94 12.25 0.61
N SER A 59 -2.75 12.06 1.92
CA SER A 59 -1.59 11.33 2.45
C SER A 59 -1.99 9.91 2.85
N ILE A 60 -1.21 8.92 2.45
CA ILE A 60 -1.37 7.52 2.85
C ILE A 60 -0.05 7.07 3.47
N TYR A 61 -0.08 6.84 4.78
CA TYR A 61 1.08 6.44 5.55
C TYR A 61 0.90 5.04 6.12
N LEU A 62 1.84 4.15 5.80
CA LEU A 62 1.92 2.81 6.36
C LEU A 62 3.14 2.74 7.28
N LEU A 63 2.90 2.38 8.54
CA LEU A 63 3.91 2.24 9.58
C LEU A 63 3.86 0.83 10.16
N ALA A 64 5.00 0.14 10.23
CA ALA A 64 5.15 -1.14 10.93
C ALA A 64 4.10 -2.18 10.52
N THR A 65 3.71 -2.20 9.23
CA THR A 65 2.59 -3.01 8.74
C THR A 65 3.09 -4.30 8.09
N LEU A 66 2.44 -5.42 8.43
CA LEU A 66 2.73 -6.75 7.89
C LEU A 66 1.61 -7.20 6.94
N PHE A 67 2.01 -7.69 5.78
CA PHE A 67 1.17 -8.49 4.89
C PHE A 67 1.76 -9.89 4.79
N HIS A 68 0.95 -10.91 5.11
CA HIS A 68 1.39 -12.29 5.11
C HIS A 68 0.38 -13.19 4.40
N SER A 69 0.84 -13.97 3.42
CA SER A 69 0.01 -14.95 2.71
C SER A 69 -1.26 -14.35 2.08
N CYS A 70 -1.24 -13.06 1.72
CA CYS A 70 -2.34 -12.41 1.03
C CYS A 70 -2.36 -12.78 -0.46
N LYS A 71 -3.55 -12.77 -1.06
CA LYS A 71 -3.74 -13.11 -2.48
C LYS A 71 -4.70 -12.16 -3.14
N ALA A 72 -4.40 -11.74 -4.37
CA ALA A 72 -5.27 -10.86 -5.14
C ALA A 72 -5.11 -11.07 -6.64
N GLY A 73 -6.07 -10.64 -7.46
CA GLY A 73 -5.93 -10.62 -8.92
C GLY A 73 -4.81 -9.68 -9.41
N GLN A 74 -4.43 -8.71 -8.58
CA GLN A 74 -3.36 -7.72 -8.76
C GLN A 74 -2.96 -7.15 -7.40
N GLY A 75 -1.68 -6.85 -7.20
CA GLY A 75 -1.14 -6.29 -5.96
C GLY A 75 -1.34 -7.23 -4.79
N GLY A 76 -0.65 -8.37 -4.74
CA GLY A 76 -0.96 -9.47 -3.81
C GLY A 76 -1.20 -9.03 -2.36
N ALA A 77 -0.33 -8.16 -1.84
CA ALA A 77 -0.52 -7.52 -0.54
C ALA A 77 -1.38 -6.25 -0.61
N PHE A 78 -0.93 -5.28 -1.41
CA PHE A 78 -1.53 -3.96 -1.50
C PHE A 78 -1.65 -3.44 -2.93
N SER A 79 -2.61 -2.56 -3.15
CA SER A 79 -2.77 -1.79 -4.37
C SER A 79 -3.04 -0.32 -4.07
N PHE A 80 -2.37 0.58 -4.78
CA PHE A 80 -2.59 2.03 -4.71
C PHE A 80 -2.66 2.60 -6.12
N THR A 81 -3.76 3.27 -6.46
CA THR A 81 -3.95 3.88 -7.78
C THR A 81 -4.39 5.34 -7.67
N ASP A 82 -4.09 6.13 -8.70
CA ASP A 82 -4.42 7.56 -8.84
C ASP A 82 -3.49 8.53 -8.11
N ASN A 83 -3.95 9.30 -7.11
CA ASN A 83 -3.16 10.37 -6.51
C ASN A 83 -3.15 10.26 -4.99
N ALA A 84 -1.96 10.08 -4.42
CA ALA A 84 -1.72 10.20 -3.00
C ALA A 84 -0.22 10.43 -2.73
N ASP A 85 0.13 11.12 -1.65
CA ASP A 85 1.47 11.04 -1.08
C ASP A 85 1.56 9.72 -0.31
N LEU A 86 2.21 8.73 -0.92
CA LEU A 86 2.30 7.36 -0.41
C LEU A 86 3.65 7.10 0.23
N ARG A 87 3.65 6.73 1.52
CA ARG A 87 4.86 6.44 2.29
C ARG A 87 4.73 5.14 3.06
N PHE A 88 5.72 4.27 2.91
CA PHE A 88 5.90 3.03 3.66
C PHE A 88 7.10 3.17 4.59
N PHE A 89 6.91 2.82 5.87
CA PHE A 89 7.97 2.80 6.86
C PHE A 89 7.89 1.52 7.69
N LEU A 90 8.97 0.72 7.72
CA LEU A 90 9.05 -0.55 8.45
C LEU A 90 7.99 -1.58 8.03
N CYS A 91 7.67 -1.66 6.74
CA CYS A 91 6.66 -2.60 6.24
C CYS A 91 7.30 -3.92 5.77
N CYS A 92 6.57 -5.02 5.95
CA CYS A 92 6.98 -6.35 5.51
C CYS A 92 5.88 -7.00 4.64
N VAL A 93 6.27 -7.54 3.50
CA VAL A 93 5.38 -8.31 2.61
C VAL A 93 5.93 -9.72 2.41
N SER A 94 5.22 -10.72 2.91
CA SER A 94 5.72 -12.10 2.93
C SER A 94 4.70 -13.10 2.39
N ASN A 95 5.17 -14.02 1.55
CA ASN A 95 4.34 -15.11 1.00
C ASN A 95 3.07 -14.64 0.25
N CYS A 96 3.03 -13.40 -0.22
CA CYS A 96 1.88 -12.86 -0.96
C CYS A 96 1.91 -13.29 -2.44
N GLN A 97 0.74 -13.36 -3.05
CA GLN A 97 0.55 -13.93 -4.38
C GLN A 97 -0.40 -13.12 -5.25
N THR A 98 -0.25 -13.25 -6.57
CA THR A 98 -1.25 -12.74 -7.53
C THR A 98 -1.91 -13.84 -8.35
N GLY A 99 -3.18 -13.62 -8.72
CA GLY A 99 -3.92 -14.47 -9.64
C GLY A 99 -3.37 -14.37 -11.07
N GLY A 100 -2.67 -15.40 -11.51
CA GLY A 100 -2.14 -15.54 -12.87
C GLY A 100 -0.75 -14.95 -13.08
N ASN A 101 -0.17 -15.24 -14.25
CA ASN A 101 1.25 -14.99 -14.52
C ASN A 101 1.43 -13.78 -15.45
N SER A 102 1.42 -12.56 -14.90
CA SER A 102 1.71 -11.34 -15.65
C SER A 102 2.62 -10.42 -14.85
N TYR A 103 3.60 -9.82 -15.52
CA TYR A 103 4.59 -8.96 -14.87
C TYR A 103 4.03 -7.62 -14.36
N ARG A 104 2.82 -7.28 -14.84
CA ARG A 104 2.11 -6.05 -14.49
C ARG A 104 1.27 -6.18 -13.21
N LYS A 105 1.17 -7.38 -12.65
CA LYS A 105 0.26 -7.65 -11.53
C LYS A 105 0.91 -7.49 -10.16
N GLY A 106 2.22 -7.66 -10.00
CA GLY A 106 2.93 -7.35 -8.75
C GLY A 106 2.51 -8.19 -7.55
N ALA A 107 3.19 -9.32 -7.28
CA ALA A 107 2.90 -10.14 -6.10
C ALA A 107 3.15 -9.41 -4.77
N ILE A 108 4.13 -8.52 -4.73
CA ILE A 108 4.41 -7.67 -3.57
C ILE A 108 3.35 -6.57 -3.44
N GLY A 109 3.05 -5.91 -4.55
CA GLY A 109 2.08 -4.82 -4.58
C GLY A 109 1.99 -4.19 -5.97
N TYR A 110 0.95 -3.38 -6.15
CA TYR A 110 0.68 -2.66 -7.39
C TYR A 110 0.46 -1.17 -7.11
N VAL A 111 1.35 -0.31 -7.61
CA VAL A 111 1.35 1.12 -7.33
C VAL A 111 1.38 1.92 -8.62
N VAL A 112 0.31 2.64 -8.90
CA VAL A 112 0.18 3.50 -10.09
C VAL A 112 -0.28 4.89 -9.65
N LEU A 113 0.68 5.76 -9.42
CA LEU A 113 0.43 7.14 -9.01
C LEU A 113 0.60 8.09 -10.18
N LYS A 114 -0.34 9.02 -10.38
CA LYS A 114 -0.36 9.98 -11.50
C LYS A 114 0.57 11.17 -11.30
N SER A 115 0.80 11.61 -10.06
CA SER A 115 1.54 12.85 -9.79
C SER A 115 2.57 12.78 -8.66
N ASN A 116 2.58 11.71 -7.87
CA ASN A 116 3.47 11.55 -6.73
C ASN A 116 4.37 10.32 -6.87
N VAL A 117 5.55 10.38 -6.24
CA VAL A 117 6.51 9.28 -6.18
C VAL A 117 6.35 8.55 -4.85
N PRO A 118 6.10 7.22 -4.85
CA PRO A 118 5.97 6.48 -3.60
C PRO A 118 7.34 6.36 -2.90
N ARG A 119 7.33 6.47 -1.58
CA ARG A 119 8.52 6.37 -0.72
C ARG A 119 8.50 5.07 0.08
N PHE A 120 9.59 4.31 0.00
CA PHE A 120 9.75 3.05 0.72
C PHE A 120 10.98 3.14 1.63
N GLU A 121 10.76 3.04 2.94
CA GLU A 121 11.78 3.11 3.98
C GLU A 121 11.70 1.84 4.83
N TYR A 122 12.81 1.11 4.95
CA TYR A 122 12.86 -0.19 5.65
C TYR A 122 11.78 -1.17 5.19
N PHE A 123 11.56 -1.23 3.88
CA PHE A 123 10.59 -2.11 3.25
C PHE A 123 11.24 -3.46 2.93
N THR A 124 10.64 -4.55 3.41
CA THR A 124 11.11 -5.91 3.13
C THR A 124 10.06 -6.73 2.41
N ALA A 125 10.51 -7.56 1.47
CA ALA A 125 9.65 -8.47 0.74
C ALA A 125 10.33 -9.85 0.60
N ASN A 126 9.64 -10.92 1.01
CA ASN A 126 10.20 -12.28 0.98
C ASN A 126 9.17 -13.33 0.53
N SER A 127 9.62 -14.38 -0.16
CA SER A 127 8.82 -15.54 -0.56
C SER A 127 7.54 -15.23 -1.35
N ASN A 128 7.41 -14.04 -1.93
CA ASN A 128 6.27 -13.67 -2.77
C ASN A 128 6.33 -14.46 -4.09
N SER A 129 5.19 -15.02 -4.51
CA SER A 129 5.14 -16.01 -5.59
C SER A 129 3.87 -15.88 -6.43
N VAL A 130 3.82 -16.57 -7.58
CA VAL A 130 2.69 -16.57 -8.54
C VAL A 130 2.35 -15.16 -9.06
N GLY A 131 2.73 -14.91 -10.31
CA GLY A 131 2.89 -13.56 -10.86
C GLY A 131 4.34 -13.08 -10.78
N SER A 132 4.66 -11.95 -11.39
CA SER A 132 5.99 -11.37 -11.21
C SER A 132 6.24 -11.14 -9.73
N ARG A 133 7.32 -11.74 -9.23
CA ARG A 133 7.83 -11.60 -7.87
C ARG A 133 8.41 -10.19 -7.63
N ASN A 134 7.67 -9.18 -8.06
CA ASN A 134 8.05 -7.79 -8.08
C ASN A 134 7.00 -6.96 -7.32
N LEU A 135 7.43 -5.76 -7.00
CA LEU A 135 6.55 -4.63 -6.75
C LEU A 135 6.38 -3.92 -8.09
N HIS A 136 5.16 -3.81 -8.59
CA HIS A 136 4.89 -3.04 -9.80
C HIS A 136 4.70 -1.58 -9.43
N VAL A 137 5.54 -0.69 -9.98
CA VAL A 137 5.43 0.76 -9.79
C VAL A 137 5.58 1.43 -11.15
N GLU A 138 4.62 2.28 -11.54
CA GLU A 138 4.71 3.04 -12.81
C GLU A 138 5.53 4.33 -12.70
N SER A 139 5.68 4.89 -11.50
CA SER A 139 6.62 5.98 -11.22
C SER A 139 7.94 5.46 -10.65
N SER A 140 9.07 6.14 -10.90
CA SER A 140 10.37 5.75 -10.32
C SER A 140 10.35 5.93 -8.80
N PRO A 141 10.31 4.85 -7.98
CA PRO A 141 10.16 4.97 -6.54
C PRO A 141 11.45 5.46 -5.87
N ASN A 142 11.31 6.10 -4.71
CA ASN A 142 12.45 6.42 -3.84
C ASN A 142 12.58 5.35 -2.76
N PHE A 143 13.65 4.56 -2.82
CA PHE A 143 14.05 3.63 -1.76
C PHE A 143 15.12 4.30 -0.88
N VAL A 144 14.83 4.45 0.40
CA VAL A 144 15.78 5.05 1.36
C VAL A 144 16.13 3.99 2.40
N ASN A 145 17.37 3.49 2.33
CA ASN A 145 18.02 2.76 3.42
C ASN A 145 18.94 3.76 4.14
N VAL A 146 18.60 4.14 5.37
CA VAL A 146 19.53 4.91 6.20
C VAL A 146 20.46 3.90 6.87
N LEU A 147 21.75 3.99 6.57
CA LEU A 147 22.78 3.24 7.28
C LEU A 147 22.84 3.79 8.72
N PHE A 148 22.56 2.94 9.70
CA PHE A 148 22.84 3.21 11.12
C PHE A 148 24.24 2.73 11.46
#